data_AF-A0A1S3KXN2-F1
#
_entry.id   AF-A0A1S3KXN2-F1
#
_cell.length_a   1.000
_cell.length_b   1.000
_cell.length_c   1.000
_cell.angle_alpha   90.00
_cell.angle_beta   90.00
_cell.angle_gamma   90.00
#
_symmetry.space_group_name_H-M   'P 1'
#
loop_
_entity.id
_entity.type
_entity.pdbx_description
1 polymer ?
#
loop_
_entity_poly.entity_id
_entity_poly.type
_entity_poly.pdbx_seq_one_letter_code
_entity_poly.pdbx_strand_id
1 'polypeptide(L)'
;MLSAEETMPISIRQLAYVSGLGFGFMSGAFSMVNILADSVGPGTIGIHGDSQHYFLSSAFMTMAIILLHMFWGVVFFDSCEKQHWWSLAVVVISHLLVSCLTFQNPQYVGSLVPTYIIVFLVGLWAFFCAGGSLRNLKLCLTCKDKDFLLANHRPR
;
A
#
# COMPACT_ATOMS: atom_id res chain seq x y z
N MET A 1 -20.30 -33.91 0.30
CA MET A 1 -20.05 -33.06 -0.88
C MET A 1 -18.96 -32.06 -0.53
N LEU A 2 -17.70 -32.53 -0.50
CA LEU A 2 -16.52 -31.66 -0.54
C LEU A 2 -16.33 -31.34 -2.03
N SER A 3 -16.77 -30.15 -2.43
CA SER A 3 -16.77 -29.74 -3.83
C SER A 3 -15.34 -29.57 -4.32
N ALA A 4 -14.95 -30.50 -5.19
CA ALA A 4 -14.02 -30.36 -6.30
C ALA A 4 -12.69 -29.60 -6.08
N GLU A 5 -11.61 -30.36 -6.25
CA GLU A 5 -10.29 -29.88 -6.69
C GLU A 5 -9.51 -29.05 -5.66
N GLU A 6 -8.53 -29.68 -4.99
CA GLU A 6 -7.48 -29.02 -4.20
C GLU A 6 -6.55 -28.17 -5.09
N THR A 7 -7.10 -27.15 -5.72
CA THR A 7 -6.35 -26.03 -6.25
C THR A 7 -7.02 -24.79 -5.68
N MET A 8 -6.40 -24.16 -4.68
CA MET A 8 -6.88 -22.88 -4.16
C MET A 8 -7.08 -21.95 -5.38
N PRO A 9 -8.32 -21.52 -5.71
CA PRO A 9 -8.58 -20.76 -6.94
C PRO A 9 -7.91 -19.37 -6.92
N ILE A 10 -7.38 -18.97 -5.76
CA ILE A 10 -6.74 -17.69 -5.49
C ILE A 10 -5.42 -17.99 -4.78
N SER A 11 -4.31 -17.41 -5.24
CA SER A 11 -3.02 -17.53 -4.55
C SER A 11 -3.04 -16.78 -3.21
N ILE A 12 -2.34 -17.28 -2.19
CA ILE A 12 -2.14 -16.60 -0.89
C ILE A 12 -1.65 -15.16 -1.09
N ARG A 13 -0.82 -14.90 -2.12
CA ARG A 13 -0.32 -13.56 -2.45
C ARG A 13 -1.43 -12.62 -2.94
N GLN A 14 -2.37 -13.14 -3.73
CA GLN A 14 -3.53 -12.37 -4.19
C GLN A 14 -4.46 -12.06 -3.02
N LEU A 15 -4.67 -13.03 -2.12
CA LEU A 15 -5.46 -12.83 -0.91
C LEU A 15 -4.83 -11.76 -0.01
N ALA A 16 -3.52 -11.81 0.21
CA ALA A 16 -2.77 -10.83 1.00
C ALA A 16 -2.89 -9.41 0.42
N TYR A 17 -2.73 -9.29 -0.89
CA TYR A 17 -2.87 -8.03 -1.62
C TYR A 17 -4.28 -7.45 -1.49
N VAL A 18 -5.32 -8.26 -1.77
CA VAL A 18 -6.73 -7.82 -1.70
C VAL A 18 -7.12 -7.47 -0.26
N SER A 19 -6.66 -8.25 0.72
CA SER A 19 -6.91 -7.99 2.15
C SER A 19 -6.30 -6.65 2.59
N GLY A 20 -5.02 -6.41 2.26
CA GLY A 20 -4.35 -5.15 2.58
C GLY A 20 -5.01 -3.95 1.90
N LEU A 21 -5.38 -4.08 0.62
CA LEU A 21 -6.11 -3.05 -0.12
C LEU A 21 -7.46 -2.73 0.51
N GLY A 22 -8.24 -3.76 0.87
CA GLY A 22 -9.56 -3.59 1.48
C GLY A 22 -9.48 -2.83 2.80
N PHE A 23 -8.49 -3.17 3.63
CA PHE A 23 -8.26 -2.46 4.89
C PHE A 23 -7.84 -1.00 4.64
N GLY A 24 -6.92 -0.78 3.71
CA GLY A 24 -6.48 0.56 3.31
C GLY A 24 -7.64 1.43 2.80
N PHE A 25 -8.48 0.88 1.91
CA PHE A 25 -9.63 1.58 1.35
C PHE A 25 -10.66 1.94 2.42
N MET A 26 -11.01 0.99 3.30
CA MET A 26 -11.97 1.24 4.39
C MET A 26 -11.42 2.33 5.33
N SER A 27 -10.17 2.21 5.76
CA SER A 27 -9.50 3.21 6.62
C SER A 27 -9.43 4.58 5.95
N GLY A 28 -9.08 4.62 4.67
CA GLY A 28 -9.01 5.85 3.88
C GLY A 28 -10.37 6.52 3.74
N ALA A 29 -11.43 5.76 3.42
CA ALA A 29 -12.78 6.28 3.35
C ALA A 29 -13.23 6.89 4.69
N PHE A 30 -13.02 6.20 5.81
CA PHE A 30 -13.33 6.75 7.13
C PHE A 30 -12.57 8.05 7.43
N SER A 31 -11.30 8.16 7.01
CA SER A 31 -10.49 9.35 7.25
C SER A 31 -10.84 10.54 6.36
N MET A 32 -11.30 10.30 5.12
CA MET A 32 -11.41 11.32 4.08
C MET A 32 -12.84 11.73 3.76
N VAL A 33 -13.86 10.89 3.98
CA VAL A 33 -15.25 11.17 3.55
C VAL A 33 -15.77 12.49 4.13
N ASN A 34 -15.49 12.77 5.40
CA ASN A 34 -15.93 14.02 6.04
C ASN A 34 -15.20 15.24 5.44
N ILE A 35 -13.88 15.15 5.28
CA ILE A 35 -13.05 16.21 4.69
C ILE A 35 -13.48 16.46 3.23
N LEU A 36 -13.80 15.41 2.49
CA LEU A 36 -14.23 15.52 1.10
C LEU A 36 -15.60 16.18 1.00
N ALA A 37 -16.53 15.85 1.90
CA ALA A 37 -17.83 16.50 1.96
C ALA A 37 -17.70 18.02 2.22
N ASP A 38 -16.80 18.43 3.11
CA ASP A 38 -16.54 19.84 3.41
C ASP A 38 -15.86 20.57 2.23
N SER A 39 -15.10 19.85 1.39
CA SER A 39 -14.41 20.42 0.23
C SER A 39 -15.32 20.82 -0.94
N VAL A 40 -16.55 20.28 -0.98
CA VAL A 40 -17.54 20.59 -2.03
C VAL A 40 -18.27 21.90 -1.73
N GLY A 41 -18.20 22.40 -0.49
CA GLY A 41 -18.74 23.69 -0.11
C GLY A 41 -17.98 24.86 -0.75
N PRO A 42 -18.62 26.02 -0.97
CA PRO A 42 -17.97 27.20 -1.56
C PRO A 42 -16.91 27.87 -0.66
N GLY A 43 -16.72 27.37 0.57
CA GLY A 43 -15.75 27.89 1.53
C GLY A 43 -14.44 27.10 1.49
N THR A 44 -13.34 27.74 1.11
CA THR A 44 -12.01 27.17 1.34
C THR A 44 -11.62 27.39 2.81
N ILE A 45 -11.18 26.33 3.47
CA ILE A 45 -10.45 26.40 4.75
C ILE A 45 -9.28 27.38 4.60
N GLY A 46 -9.20 28.36 5.51
CA GLY A 46 -8.25 29.48 5.41
C GLY A 46 -8.69 30.78 6.11
N ILE A 47 -9.96 30.90 6.54
CA ILE A 47 -10.45 32.14 7.20
C ILE A 47 -9.80 32.37 8.58
N HIS A 48 -9.30 31.32 9.25
CA HIS A 48 -8.64 31.40 10.56
C HIS A 48 -7.10 31.21 10.51
N GLY A 49 -6.48 31.31 9.32
CA GLY A 49 -5.01 31.20 9.18
C GLY A 49 -4.46 29.78 8.92
N ASP A 50 -5.33 28.82 8.62
CA ASP A 50 -4.92 27.48 8.18
C ASP A 50 -4.50 27.46 6.70
N SER A 51 -3.57 26.57 6.35
CA SER A 51 -3.04 26.46 4.99
C SER A 51 -4.11 26.00 4.00
N GLN A 52 -4.26 26.70 2.87
CA GLN A 52 -5.13 26.29 1.76
C GLN A 52 -4.79 24.90 1.20
N HIS A 53 -3.61 24.36 1.54
CA HIS A 53 -3.16 23.03 1.15
C HIS A 53 -3.71 21.89 2.01
N TYR A 54 -4.55 22.15 3.03
CA TYR A 54 -5.09 21.10 3.90
C TYR A 54 -5.84 20.00 3.13
N PHE A 55 -6.73 20.36 2.20
CA PHE A 55 -7.45 19.35 1.39
C PHE A 55 -6.49 18.50 0.55
N LEU A 56 -5.50 19.13 -0.06
CA LEU A 56 -4.51 18.45 -0.90
C LEU A 56 -3.59 17.54 -0.06
N SER A 57 -3.13 18.03 1.09
CA SER A 57 -2.30 17.28 2.05
C SER A 57 -3.05 16.07 2.60
N SER A 58 -4.33 16.24 2.96
CA SER A 58 -5.19 15.16 3.42
C SER A 58 -5.41 14.12 2.34
N ALA A 59 -5.63 14.52 1.08
CA ALA A 59 -5.74 13.58 -0.04
C ALA A 59 -4.47 12.74 -0.27
N PHE A 60 -3.30 13.38 -0.28
CA PHE A 60 -2.02 12.67 -0.42
C PHE A 60 -1.74 11.76 0.78
N MET A 61 -2.07 12.18 2.00
CA MET A 61 -1.93 11.31 3.17
C MET A 61 -2.88 10.12 3.12
N THR A 62 -4.15 10.30 2.75
CA THR A 62 -5.08 9.18 2.56
C THR A 62 -4.58 8.20 1.51
N MET A 63 -4.07 8.69 0.37
CA MET A 63 -3.44 7.84 -0.64
C MET A 63 -2.24 7.07 -0.09
N ALA A 64 -1.36 7.73 0.66
CA ALA A 64 -0.20 7.11 1.29
C ALA A 64 -0.62 6.00 2.25
N ILE A 65 -1.62 6.24 3.11
CA ILE A 65 -2.15 5.24 4.06
C ILE A 65 -2.77 4.04 3.34
N ILE A 66 -3.50 4.25 2.24
CA ILE A 66 -4.07 3.16 1.43
C ILE A 66 -2.95 2.28 0.86
N LEU A 67 -1.93 2.88 0.25
CA LEU A 67 -0.78 2.16 -0.31
C LEU A 67 -0.01 1.41 0.78
N LEU A 68 0.16 2.03 1.94
CA LEU A 68 0.89 1.43 3.04
C LEU A 68 0.18 0.21 3.61
N HIS A 69 -1.15 0.24 3.75
CA HIS A 69 -1.93 -0.92 4.15
C HIS A 69 -1.90 -2.06 3.13
N MET A 70 -1.88 -1.74 1.83
CA MET A 70 -1.66 -2.73 0.78
C MET A 70 -0.29 -3.41 0.96
N PHE A 71 0.79 -2.63 1.11
CA PHE A 71 2.14 -3.19 1.27
C PHE A 71 2.32 -3.95 2.59
N TRP A 72 1.80 -3.42 3.70
CA TRP A 72 1.77 -4.11 4.98
C TRP A 72 1.01 -5.44 4.91
N GLY A 73 -0.12 -5.48 4.21
CA GLY A 73 -0.86 -6.73 3.98
C GLY A 73 0.02 -7.77 3.28
N VAL A 74 0.70 -7.41 2.19
CA VAL A 74 1.60 -8.33 1.48
C VAL A 74 2.75 -8.83 2.37
N VAL A 75 3.43 -7.93 3.09
CA VAL A 75 4.56 -8.27 3.97
C VAL A 75 4.08 -9.09 5.17
N PHE A 76 2.90 -8.81 5.72
CA PHE A 76 2.33 -9.53 6.85
C PHE A 76 2.07 -11.00 6.51
N PHE A 77 1.39 -11.26 5.39
CA PHE A 77 1.12 -12.64 4.95
C PHE A 77 2.41 -13.38 4.57
N ASP A 78 3.37 -12.72 3.91
CA ASP A 78 4.69 -13.31 3.62
C ASP A 78 5.47 -13.66 4.91
N SER A 79 5.39 -12.80 5.93
CA SER A 79 6.02 -13.02 7.23
C SER A 79 5.37 -14.18 8.00
N CYS A 80 4.05 -14.31 7.92
CA CYS A 80 3.30 -15.44 8.48
C CYS A 80 3.67 -16.76 7.79
N GLU A 81 3.81 -16.76 6.46
CA GLU A 81 4.20 -17.95 5.68
C GLU A 81 5.63 -18.40 6.03
N LYS A 82 6.56 -17.45 6.17
CA LYS A 82 7.97 -17.71 6.52
C LYS A 82 8.24 -17.83 8.02
N GLN A 83 7.22 -17.70 8.87
CA GLN A 83 7.33 -17.69 10.34
C GLN A 83 8.34 -16.65 10.87
N HIS A 84 8.54 -15.55 10.15
CA HIS A 84 9.46 -14.47 10.53
C HIS A 84 8.75 -13.42 11.39
N TRP A 85 8.54 -13.74 12.66
CA TRP A 85 7.85 -12.88 13.63
C TRP A 85 8.47 -11.49 13.80
N TRP A 86 9.79 -11.37 13.59
CA TRP A 86 10.48 -10.08 13.58
C TRP A 86 9.95 -9.12 12.50
N SER A 87 9.70 -9.61 11.29
CA SER A 87 9.16 -8.79 10.19
C SER A 87 7.74 -8.31 10.51
N LEU A 88 6.93 -9.16 11.15
CA LEU A 88 5.59 -8.81 11.60
C LEU A 88 5.61 -7.71 12.68
N ALA A 89 6.54 -7.79 13.64
CA ALA A 89 6.73 -6.73 14.63
C ALA A 89 7.11 -5.39 13.96
N VAL A 90 8.00 -5.41 12.96
CA VAL A 90 8.39 -4.20 12.20
C VAL A 90 7.19 -3.59 11.47
N VAL A 91 6.32 -4.41 10.85
CA VAL A 91 5.10 -3.92 10.21
C VAL A 91 4.20 -3.20 11.21
N VAL A 92 3.92 -3.80 12.36
CA VAL A 92 3.08 -3.19 13.40
C VAL A 92 3.69 -1.90 13.94
N ILE A 93 5.00 -1.89 14.22
CA ILE A 93 5.71 -0.69 14.67
C ILE A 93 5.65 0.41 13.61
N SER A 94 5.87 0.09 12.34
CA SER A 94 5.80 1.07 11.25
C SER A 94 4.39 1.66 11.09
N HIS A 95 3.35 0.86 11.35
CA HIS A 95 1.96 1.32 11.37
C HIS A 95 1.68 2.33 12.47
N LEU A 96 2.13 2.02 13.69
CA LEU A 96 2.06 2.92 14.83
C LEU A 96 2.86 4.20 14.59
N LEU A 97 4.08 4.11 14.06
CA LEU A 97 4.91 5.26 13.75
C LEU A 97 4.26 6.21 12.74
N VAL A 98 3.70 5.68 11.66
CA VAL A 98 3.01 6.49 10.64
C VAL A 98 1.73 7.13 11.22
N SER A 99 1.01 6.40 12.07
CA SER A 99 -0.15 6.96 12.80
C SER A 99 0.26 8.10 13.73
N CYS A 100 1.37 7.96 14.46
CA CYS A 100 1.94 9.03 15.30
C CYS A 100 2.44 10.22 14.48
N LEU A 101 3.09 9.99 13.33
CA LEU A 101 3.51 11.04 12.41
C LEU A 101 2.32 11.84 11.89
N THR A 102 1.18 11.18 11.67
CA THR A 102 -0.07 11.83 11.22
C THR A 102 -0.69 12.70 12.32
N PHE A 103 -0.45 12.37 13.60
CA PHE A 103 -0.92 13.16 14.75
C PHE A 103 -0.15 14.49 14.92
N GLN A 104 1.04 14.61 14.33
CA GLN A 104 1.92 15.76 14.47
C GLN A 104 1.53 16.89 13.50
N ASN A 105 0.34 17.48 13.69
CA ASN A 105 -0.17 18.64 12.94
C ASN A 105 0.06 19.94 13.74
N PRO A 106 0.77 20.98 13.22
CA PRO A 106 0.46 21.68 11.97
C PRO A 106 1.58 21.66 10.90
N GLN A 107 2.64 20.87 11.06
CA GLN A 107 3.72 20.78 10.06
C GLN A 107 3.42 19.74 8.98
N TYR A 108 2.51 20.09 8.06
CA TYR A 108 2.12 19.22 6.92
C TYR A 108 3.32 18.66 6.14
N VAL A 109 4.35 19.48 5.88
CA VAL A 109 5.57 19.06 5.16
C VAL A 109 6.38 18.04 5.99
N GLY A 110 6.42 18.22 7.32
CA GLY A 110 7.18 17.37 8.24
C GLY A 110 6.59 15.99 8.44
N SER A 111 5.29 15.80 8.21
CA SER A 111 4.62 14.48 8.29
C SER A 111 4.50 13.78 6.93
N LEU A 112 4.25 14.55 5.87
CA LEU A 112 3.98 14.02 4.55
C LEU A 112 5.24 13.45 3.89
N VAL A 113 6.38 14.15 3.97
CA VAL A 113 7.64 13.67 3.39
C VAL A 113 8.12 12.36 4.03
N PRO A 114 8.21 12.23 5.38
CA PRO A 114 8.58 10.95 6.00
C PRO A 114 7.62 9.82 5.68
N THR A 115 6.31 10.09 5.65
CA THR A 115 5.32 9.07 5.29
C THR A 115 5.57 8.51 3.90
N TYR A 116 5.82 9.37 2.90
CA TYR A 116 6.11 8.92 1.55
C TYR A 116 7.45 8.17 1.42
N ILE A 117 8.46 8.53 2.21
CA ILE A 117 9.70 7.76 2.29
C ILE A 117 9.41 6.35 2.83
N ILE A 118 8.59 6.23 3.89
CA ILE A 118 8.18 4.94 4.44
C ILE A 118 7.39 4.13 3.40
N VAL A 119 6.45 4.76 2.67
CA VAL A 119 5.71 4.13 1.56
C VAL A 119 6.67 3.54 0.53
N PHE A 120 7.70 4.29 0.12
CA PHE A 120 8.67 3.80 -0.84
C PHE A 120 9.48 2.61 -0.30
N LEU A 121 9.96 2.69 0.95
CA LEU A 121 10.74 1.63 1.58
C LEU A 121 9.93 0.34 1.78
N VAL A 122 8.71 0.44 2.31
CA VAL A 122 7.83 -0.71 2.53
C VAL A 122 7.34 -1.27 1.18
N GLY A 123 7.11 -0.42 0.19
CA GLY A 123 6.76 -0.84 -1.17
C GLY A 123 7.87 -1.63 -1.86
N LEU A 124 9.13 -1.19 -1.74
CA LEU A 124 10.29 -1.96 -2.20
C LEU A 124 10.38 -3.31 -1.49
N TRP A 125 10.18 -3.34 -0.17
CA TRP A 125 10.18 -4.58 0.59
C TRP A 125 9.06 -5.53 0.15
N ALA A 126 7.83 -5.02 0.01
CA ALA A 126 6.70 -5.79 -0.49
C ALA A 126 6.95 -6.35 -1.91
N PHE A 127 7.61 -5.58 -2.78
CA PHE A 127 8.01 -6.06 -4.10
C PHE A 127 8.97 -7.25 -4.02
N PHE A 128 9.98 -7.20 -3.15
CA PHE A 128 10.88 -8.34 -2.93
C PHE A 128 10.16 -9.54 -2.30
N CYS A 129 9.26 -9.32 -1.33
CA CYS A 129 8.42 -10.38 -0.73
C CYS A 129 7.55 -11.06 -1.79
N ALA A 130 7.00 -10.30 -2.73
CA ALA A 130 6.20 -10.83 -3.84
C ALA A 130 7.03 -11.58 -4.91
N GLY A 131 8.34 -11.73 -4.74
CA GLY A 131 9.24 -12.39 -5.71
C GLY A 131 9.77 -11.47 -6.80
N GLY A 132 9.65 -10.16 -6.64
CA GLY A 132 10.26 -9.16 -7.50
C GLY A 132 11.79 -9.18 -7.39
N SER A 133 12.46 -9.00 -8.51
CA SER A 133 13.92 -8.85 -8.58
C SER A 133 14.27 -7.79 -9.63
N LEU A 134 15.42 -7.12 -9.50
CA LEU A 134 15.94 -6.18 -10.50
C LEU A 134 16.03 -6.82 -11.89
N ARG A 135 16.23 -8.15 -11.95
CA ARG A 135 16.21 -8.91 -13.21
C ARG A 135 14.82 -8.95 -13.84
N ASN A 136 13.77 -9.18 -13.05
CA ASN A 136 12.37 -9.14 -13.53
C ASN A 136 11.97 -7.73 -13.95
N LEU A 137 12.42 -6.70 -13.22
CA LEU A 137 12.19 -5.31 -13.59
C LEU A 137 12.86 -4.98 -14.94
N LYS A 138 14.12 -5.40 -15.12
CA LYS A 138 14.85 -5.23 -16.38
C LYS A 138 14.20 -6.02 -17.53
N LEU A 139 13.73 -7.25 -17.29
CA LEU A 139 13.01 -8.06 -18.28
C LEU A 139 11.69 -7.41 -18.73
N CYS A 140 10.94 -6.85 -17.79
CA CYS A 140 9.70 -6.11 -18.04
C CYS A 140 9.98 -4.82 -18.84
N LEU A 141 10.97 -4.03 -18.42
CA LEU A 141 11.40 -2.80 -19.11
C LEU A 141 11.96 -3.07 -20.52
N THR A 142 12.58 -4.23 -20.72
CA THR A 142 13.12 -4.64 -22.03
C THR A 142 12.06 -5.36 -22.90
N CYS A 143 10.79 -5.46 -22.45
CA CYS A 143 9.70 -6.19 -23.11
C CYS A 143 10.00 -7.65 -23.50
N LYS A 144 11.06 -8.24 -22.96
CA LYS A 144 11.53 -9.59 -23.31
C LYS A 144 10.66 -10.71 -22.68
N ASP A 145 9.78 -10.32 -21.77
CA ASP A 145 8.86 -11.21 -21.06
C ASP A 145 7.80 -11.82 -22.00
N LYS A 146 7.30 -11.03 -22.96
CA LYS A 146 6.36 -11.53 -23.98
C LYS A 146 6.98 -12.62 -24.84
N ASP A 147 8.24 -12.45 -25.25
CA ASP A 147 8.96 -13.43 -26.06
C ASP A 147 9.30 -14.71 -25.27
N PHE A 148 9.60 -14.59 -23.97
CA PHE A 148 9.90 -15.74 -23.12
C PHE A 148 8.65 -16.56 -22.78
N LEU A 149 7.52 -15.90 -22.48
CA LEU A 149 6.25 -16.57 -22.26
C LEU A 149 5.71 -17.22 -23.55
N LEU A 150 5.87 -16.58 -24.71
CA LEU A 150 5.51 -17.17 -26.01
C LEU A 150 6.43 -18.32 -26.43
N ALA A 151 7.73 -18.28 -26.08
CA ALA A 151 8.66 -19.37 -26.34
C ALA A 151 8.38 -20.61 -25.47
N ASN A 152 7.92 -20.42 -24.23
CA ASN A 152 7.63 -21.51 -23.30
C ASN A 152 6.23 -22.14 -23.50
N HIS A 153 5.32 -21.44 -24.18
CA HIS A 153 4.00 -21.96 -24.56
C HIS A 153 4.00 -22.79 -25.86
N ARG A 154 5.15 -22.98 -26.53
CA ARG A 154 5.24 -23.90 -27.66
C ARG A 154 5.28 -25.34 -27.10
N PRO A 155 4.20 -26.14 -27.25
CA PRO A 155 4.28 -27.54 -26.87
C PRO A 155 5.35 -28.22 -27.73
N ARG A 156 6.23 -28.98 -27.09
CA ARG A 156 7.07 -29.96 -27.79
C ARG A 156 6.21 -31.09 -28.32
#